data_AF-A0A4Q4YEP0-F1
#
_entry.id   AF-A0A4Q4YEP0-F1
#
_cell.length_a   1.000
_cell.length_b   1.000
_cell.length_c   1.000
_cell.angle_alpha   90.00
_cell.angle_beta   90.00
_cell.angle_gamma   90.00
#
_symmetry.space_group_name_H-M   'P 1'
#
loop_
_entity.id
_entity.type
_entity.pdbx_description
1 polymer ?
#
loop_
_entity_poly.entity_id
_entity_poly.type
_entity_poly.pdbx_seq_one_letter_code
_entity_poly.pdbx_strand_id
1 'polypeptide(L)'
;MTRSTWLCTVRSGQAKAKERFSLVSPAELKIYSGVLAPGTIKPVPVGGVWFPAPISAAATEDLSHEKVVLHFPGGAFVLAFAFEGVGQNISNTMAQHMKATRTFVAQYRVATSSDTRFPAALQDLLTFYHYILSLGVDPKNIIGQ
;
A
#
# COMPACT_ATOMS: atom_id res chain seq x y z
N MET A 1 22.02 16.54 5.91
CA MET A 1 21.50 15.16 5.79
C MET A 1 20.25 15.05 6.66
N THR A 2 19.10 15.50 6.17
CA THR A 2 17.85 15.56 6.94
C THR A 2 17.17 14.19 6.91
N ARG A 3 17.19 13.51 8.06
CA ARG A 3 16.61 12.18 8.28
C ARG A 3 15.08 12.33 8.29
N SER A 4 14.44 12.26 7.12
CA SER A 4 12.98 12.20 7.04
C SER A 4 12.51 10.89 7.67
N THR A 5 11.92 10.97 8.86
CA THR A 5 11.28 9.83 9.51
C THR A 5 10.14 9.35 8.63
N TRP A 6 9.94 8.04 8.51
CA TRP A 6 8.89 7.43 7.68
C TRP A 6 7.49 8.02 7.92
N LEU A 7 7.16 8.34 9.18
CA LEU A 7 5.92 9.04 9.55
C LEU A 7 5.76 10.42 8.88
N CYS A 8 6.86 11.13 8.63
CA CYS A 8 6.85 12.45 8.01
C CYS A 8 6.46 12.35 6.53
N THR A 9 6.98 11.34 5.82
CA THR A 9 6.62 11.04 4.42
C THR A 9 5.14 10.63 4.28
N VAL A 10 4.63 9.79 5.20
CA VAL A 10 3.21 9.40 5.22
C VAL A 10 2.30 10.61 5.47
N ARG A 11 2.67 11.47 6.43
CA ARG A 11 1.90 12.69 6.76
C ARG A 11 1.94 13.73 5.65
N SER A 12 3.06 13.91 4.95
CA SER A 12 3.15 14.84 3.82
C SER A 12 2.30 14.37 2.62
N GLY A 13 2.27 13.06 2.37
CA GLY A 13 1.44 12.46 1.33
C GLY A 13 -0.06 12.57 1.63
N GLN A 14 -0.45 12.43 2.91
CA GLN A 14 -1.83 12.64 3.37
C GLN A 14 -2.37 14.03 3.00
N ALA A 15 -1.59 15.08 3.30
CA ALA A 15 -2.03 16.47 3.12
C ALA A 15 -2.32 16.84 1.65
N LYS A 16 -1.65 16.20 0.69
CA LYS A 16 -1.77 16.51 -0.75
C LYS A 16 -2.65 15.53 -1.53
N ALA A 17 -2.72 14.27 -1.11
CA ALA A 17 -3.52 13.25 -1.80
C ALA A 17 -5.03 13.32 -1.47
N LYS A 18 -5.43 14.10 -0.45
CA LYS A 18 -6.84 14.30 -0.03
C LYS A 18 -7.58 12.95 0.08
N GLU A 19 -8.70 12.80 -0.62
CA GLU A 19 -9.57 11.62 -0.64
C GLU A 19 -8.89 10.36 -1.22
N ARG A 20 -7.77 10.50 -1.94
CA ARG A 20 -7.05 9.35 -2.52
C ARG A 20 -6.15 8.64 -1.51
N PHE A 21 -5.84 9.27 -0.38
CA PHE A 21 -5.05 8.63 0.65
C PHE A 21 -5.91 7.65 1.45
N SER A 22 -5.38 6.46 1.71
CA SER A 22 -5.99 5.50 2.63
C SER A 22 -5.02 5.12 3.72
N LEU A 23 -5.47 5.26 4.98
CA LEU A 23 -4.79 4.69 6.13
C LEU A 23 -5.30 3.27 6.31
N VAL A 24 -4.40 2.30 6.20
CA VAL A 24 -4.72 0.88 6.25
C VAL A 24 -4.35 0.33 7.61
N SER A 25 -5.34 -0.18 8.32
CA SER A 25 -5.13 -0.87 9.60
C SER A 25 -4.62 -2.29 9.37
N PRO A 26 -3.77 -2.82 10.28
CA PRO A 26 -3.39 -4.22 10.28
C PRO A 26 -4.61 -5.15 10.26
N ALA A 27 -4.46 -6.28 9.57
CA ALA A 27 -5.45 -7.35 9.61
C ALA A 27 -5.40 -8.10 10.95
N GLU A 28 -6.25 -9.12 11.10
CA GLU A 28 -6.19 -9.98 12.29
C GLU A 28 -4.80 -10.64 12.44
N LEU A 29 -4.28 -10.65 13.67
CA LEU A 29 -2.91 -11.10 13.94
C LEU A 29 -2.63 -12.53 13.45
N LYS A 30 -3.65 -13.39 13.38
CA LYS A 30 -3.56 -14.78 12.90
C LYS A 30 -3.11 -14.92 11.44
N ILE A 31 -3.29 -13.87 10.63
CA ILE A 31 -2.91 -13.86 9.21
C ILE A 31 -1.39 -13.72 9.06
N TYR A 32 -0.75 -13.04 10.01
CA TYR A 32 0.70 -12.91 10.07
C TYR A 32 1.29 -14.16 10.71
N SER A 33 1.87 -15.04 9.88
CA SER A 33 2.42 -16.32 10.30
C SER A 33 3.86 -16.52 9.82
N GLY A 34 4.53 -17.55 10.34
CA GLY A 34 5.93 -17.85 10.00
C GLY A 34 6.85 -16.67 10.30
N VAL A 35 7.64 -16.25 9.31
CA VAL A 35 8.55 -15.11 9.44
C VAL A 35 7.85 -13.77 9.64
N LEU A 36 6.54 -13.69 9.36
CA LEU A 36 5.74 -12.48 9.55
C LEU A 36 5.06 -12.44 10.91
N ALA A 37 5.10 -13.54 11.67
CA ALA A 37 4.44 -13.64 12.97
C ALA A 37 4.84 -12.47 13.89
N PRO A 38 3.90 -11.83 14.60
CA PRO A 38 4.20 -10.71 15.47
C PRO A 38 5.15 -11.13 16.58
N GLY A 39 6.32 -10.48 16.63
CA GLY A 39 7.33 -10.69 17.68
C GLY A 39 7.78 -9.35 18.24
N THR A 40 9.09 -9.08 18.16
CA THR A 40 9.63 -7.74 18.43
C THR A 40 9.07 -6.71 17.45
N ILE A 41 8.88 -7.10 16.19
CA ILE A 41 8.26 -6.26 15.16
C ILE A 41 6.80 -6.68 15.01
N LYS A 42 5.91 -5.68 15.07
CA LYS A 42 4.47 -5.87 14.97
C LYS A 42 3.92 -5.12 13.75
N PRO A 43 2.83 -5.64 13.13
CA PRO A 43 2.06 -4.87 12.15
C PRO A 43 1.56 -3.56 12.76
N VAL A 44 1.58 -2.48 11.99
CA VAL A 44 1.10 -1.15 12.39
C VAL A 44 0.26 -0.54 11.27
N PRO A 45 -0.55 0.49 11.54
CA PRO A 45 -1.24 1.22 10.48
C PRO A 45 -0.27 1.83 9.47
N VAL A 46 -0.55 1.63 8.18
CA VAL A 46 0.31 2.04 7.07
C VAL A 46 -0.48 2.78 5.99
N GLY A 47 0.18 3.71 5.31
CA GLY A 47 -0.47 4.58 4.33
C GLY A 47 -0.32 4.06 2.90
N GLY A 48 -1.26 4.43 2.03
CA GLY A 48 -1.06 4.33 0.59
C GLY A 48 -1.97 5.30 -0.15
N VAL A 49 -1.74 5.41 -1.45
CA VAL A 49 -2.44 6.40 -2.29
C VAL A 49 -3.06 5.71 -3.50
N TRP A 50 -4.33 5.97 -3.71
CA TRP A 50 -5.08 5.50 -4.87
C TRP A 50 -4.91 6.41 -6.09
N PHE A 51 -4.96 5.78 -7.25
CA PHE A 51 -5.03 6.42 -8.55
C PHE A 51 -6.03 5.67 -9.44
N PRO A 52 -6.92 6.38 -10.15
CA PRO A 52 -7.21 7.81 -10.00
C PRO A 52 -7.97 8.12 -8.70
N ALA A 53 -8.72 7.17 -8.15
CA ALA A 53 -9.58 7.34 -6.98
C ALA A 53 -9.69 6.04 -6.17
N PRO A 54 -10.01 6.11 -4.86
CA PRO A 54 -10.24 4.94 -4.02
C PRO A 54 -11.51 4.20 -4.43
N ILE A 55 -11.56 2.89 -4.17
CA ILE A 55 -12.79 2.11 -4.30
C ILE A 55 -13.78 2.64 -3.25
N SER A 56 -15.00 2.98 -3.68
CA SER A 56 -16.03 3.48 -2.77
C SER A 56 -16.45 2.37 -1.82
N ALA A 57 -16.36 2.62 -0.51
CA ALA A 57 -16.77 1.65 0.51
C ALA A 57 -18.29 1.42 0.55
N ALA A 58 -19.08 2.24 -0.17
CA ALA A 58 -20.53 2.09 -0.30
C ALA A 58 -20.94 0.97 -1.30
N ALA A 59 -20.14 -0.10 -1.33
CA ALA A 59 -20.15 -1.21 -2.29
C ALA A 59 -21.55 -1.79 -2.55
N THR A 60 -22.25 -1.13 -3.46
CA THR A 60 -23.39 -1.63 -4.25
C THR A 60 -23.00 -1.70 -5.72
N GLU A 61 -21.78 -1.29 -6.06
CA GLU A 61 -21.21 -1.36 -7.40
C GLU A 61 -20.64 -2.76 -7.67
N ASP A 62 -20.88 -3.27 -8.86
CA ASP A 62 -20.29 -4.51 -9.34
C ASP A 62 -18.77 -4.34 -9.54
N LEU A 63 -17.97 -4.95 -8.67
CA LEU A 63 -16.50 -4.93 -8.73
C LEU A 63 -15.92 -5.97 -9.70
N SER A 64 -16.75 -6.71 -10.45
CA SER A 64 -16.29 -7.73 -11.40
C SER A 64 -15.33 -7.18 -12.47
N HIS A 65 -15.51 -5.90 -12.82
CA HIS A 65 -14.69 -5.18 -13.79
C HIS A 65 -13.45 -4.52 -13.18
N GLU A 66 -13.36 -4.42 -11.85
CA GLU A 66 -12.23 -3.78 -11.19
C GLU A 66 -10.99 -4.68 -11.25
N LYS A 67 -9.90 -4.11 -11.74
CA LYS A 67 -8.58 -4.73 -11.80
C LYS A 67 -7.57 -3.83 -11.12
N VAL A 68 -7.13 -4.25 -9.94
CA VAL A 68 -6.34 -3.41 -9.04
C VAL A 68 -4.88 -3.81 -9.13
N VAL A 69 -4.01 -2.86 -9.46
CA VAL A 69 -2.57 -3.02 -9.26
C VAL A 69 -2.21 -2.51 -7.87
N LEU A 70 -1.70 -3.41 -7.03
CA LEU A 70 -1.05 -3.09 -5.77
C LEU A 70 0.43 -2.86 -6.05
N HIS A 71 0.80 -1.59 -6.18
CA HIS A 71 2.18 -1.21 -6.48
C HIS A 71 3.01 -1.08 -5.21
N PHE A 72 4.09 -1.86 -5.12
CA PHE A 72 5.13 -1.75 -4.13
C PHE A 72 6.34 -1.07 -4.74
N PRO A 73 6.60 0.20 -4.37
CA PRO A 73 7.74 0.88 -4.93
C PRO A 73 9.06 0.21 -4.60
N GLY A 74 9.99 0.25 -5.55
CA GLY A 74 11.36 -0.22 -5.36
C GLY A 74 12.13 0.59 -4.30
N GLY A 75 13.38 0.20 -4.06
CA GLY A 75 14.22 0.81 -3.01
C GLY A 75 14.80 -0.18 -2.00
N ALA A 76 14.73 -1.48 -2.30
CA ALA A 76 15.32 -2.56 -1.51
C ALA A 76 14.94 -2.52 -0.02
N PHE A 77 13.72 -2.07 0.29
CA PHE A 77 13.19 -1.89 1.65
C PHE A 77 13.96 -0.91 2.55
N VAL A 78 14.87 -0.10 1.99
CA VAL A 78 15.69 0.86 2.76
C VAL A 78 15.52 2.31 2.28
N LEU A 79 15.05 2.51 1.04
CA LEU A 79 14.77 3.83 0.48
C LEU A 79 13.28 4.12 0.48
N ALA A 80 12.88 5.28 1.00
CA ALA A 80 11.53 5.81 0.87
C ALA A 80 11.53 6.87 -0.24
N PHE A 81 10.56 6.81 -1.14
CA PHE A 81 10.35 7.87 -2.14
C PHE A 81 8.99 8.53 -1.94
N ALA A 82 8.89 9.80 -2.35
CA ALA A 82 7.62 10.50 -2.46
C ALA A 82 7.01 10.20 -3.83
N PHE A 83 5.90 9.47 -3.86
CA PHE A 83 5.28 9.00 -5.11
C PHE A 83 4.22 9.96 -5.66
N GLU A 84 4.04 11.11 -5.04
CA GLU A 84 2.97 12.05 -5.40
C GLU A 84 3.10 12.60 -6.83
N GLY A 85 4.32 12.77 -7.35
CA GLY A 85 4.57 13.25 -8.72
C GLY A 85 4.70 12.16 -9.79
N VAL A 86 4.90 10.90 -9.38
CA VAL A 86 5.14 9.77 -10.29
C VAL A 86 4.00 8.76 -10.29
N GLY A 87 3.17 8.73 -9.24
CA GLY A 87 2.10 7.76 -9.05
C GLY A 87 1.05 7.80 -10.16
N GLN A 88 0.74 8.98 -10.71
CA GLN A 88 -0.16 9.08 -11.86
C GLN A 88 0.45 8.46 -13.11
N ASN A 89 1.75 8.67 -13.36
CA ASN A 89 2.44 8.08 -14.51
C ASN A 89 2.54 6.56 -14.38
N ILE A 90 2.82 6.06 -13.17
CA ILE A 90 2.75 4.62 -12.85
C ILE A 90 1.36 4.10 -13.14
N SER A 91 0.31 4.72 -12.59
CA SER A 91 -1.08 4.32 -12.81
C SER A 91 -1.47 4.32 -14.28
N ASN A 92 -1.05 5.32 -15.06
CA ASN A 92 -1.31 5.38 -16.49
C ASN A 92 -0.64 4.22 -17.24
N THR A 93 0.61 3.91 -16.87
CA THR A 93 1.36 2.77 -17.44
C THR A 93 0.67 1.45 -17.10
N MET A 94 0.24 1.26 -15.85
CA MET A 94 -0.51 0.08 -15.41
C MET A 94 -1.85 -0.07 -16.15
N ALA A 95 -2.57 1.03 -16.33
CA ALA A 95 -3.83 1.03 -17.09
C ALA A 95 -3.61 0.63 -18.56
N GLN A 96 -2.58 1.21 -19.21
CA GLN A 96 -2.26 0.95 -20.61
C GLN A 96 -1.86 -0.52 -20.86
N HIS A 97 -0.95 -1.03 -20.04
CA HIS A 97 -0.28 -2.31 -20.30
C HIS A 97 -0.88 -3.50 -19.54
N MET A 98 -1.44 -3.30 -18.35
CA MET A 98 -2.03 -4.38 -17.54
C MET A 98 -3.56 -4.37 -17.52
N LYS A 99 -4.18 -3.38 -18.17
CA LYS A 99 -5.63 -3.12 -18.11
C LYS A 99 -6.12 -2.92 -16.68
N ALA A 100 -5.28 -2.31 -15.85
CA ALA A 100 -5.64 -1.94 -14.49
C ALA A 100 -6.67 -0.81 -14.52
N THR A 101 -7.74 -0.94 -13.74
CA THR A 101 -8.71 0.15 -13.52
C THR A 101 -8.23 1.10 -12.45
N ARG A 102 -7.49 0.57 -11.45
CA ARG A 102 -6.97 1.32 -10.32
C ARG A 102 -5.57 0.87 -9.97
N THR A 103 -4.77 1.81 -9.46
CA THR A 103 -3.46 1.53 -8.89
C THR A 103 -3.43 2.05 -7.46
N PHE A 104 -3.08 1.19 -6.52
CA PHE A 104 -2.79 1.56 -5.14
C PHE A 104 -1.28 1.56 -4.93
N VAL A 105 -0.70 2.73 -4.68
CA VAL A 105 0.74 2.86 -4.39
C VAL A 105 0.96 2.75 -2.89
N ALA A 106 1.51 1.63 -2.48
CA ALA A 106 1.76 1.29 -1.08
C ALA A 106 2.96 2.08 -0.52
N GLN A 107 2.80 2.67 0.67
CA GLN A 107 3.90 3.27 1.43
C GLN A 107 4.22 2.35 2.61
N TYR A 108 5.08 1.36 2.39
CA TYR A 108 5.52 0.42 3.42
C TYR A 108 6.68 0.96 4.26
N ARG A 109 6.87 0.47 5.48
CA ARG A 109 7.98 0.83 6.38
C ARG A 109 9.32 0.42 5.79
N VAL A 110 10.28 1.34 5.80
CA VAL A 110 11.66 1.08 5.37
C VAL A 110 12.58 0.83 6.57
N ALA A 111 13.53 -0.10 6.42
CA ALA A 111 14.44 -0.58 7.46
C ALA A 111 15.52 0.45 7.84
N THR A 112 15.10 1.48 8.58
CA THR A 112 15.94 2.61 9.02
C THR A 112 16.15 2.65 10.54
N SER A 113 15.43 1.80 11.28
CA SER A 113 15.56 1.63 12.73
C SER A 113 15.31 0.18 13.16
N SER A 114 15.52 -0.10 14.45
CA SER A 114 15.18 -1.38 15.09
C SER A 114 13.70 -1.75 14.98
N ASP A 115 12.82 -0.76 14.81
CA ASP A 115 11.36 -0.94 14.85
C ASP A 115 10.76 -1.13 13.46
N THR A 116 11.54 -0.79 12.41
CA THR A 116 11.13 -0.91 11.01
C THR A 116 12.00 -1.89 10.22
N ARG A 117 12.89 -2.63 10.88
CA ARG A 117 13.66 -3.72 10.28
C ARG A 117 12.76 -4.89 9.87
N PHE A 118 13.33 -5.83 9.13
CA PHE A 118 12.67 -7.10 8.83
C PHE A 118 12.02 -7.73 10.08
N PRO A 119 10.75 -8.18 10.02
CA PRO A 119 9.89 -8.34 8.83
C PRO A 119 8.93 -7.16 8.55
N ALA A 120 9.15 -5.95 9.09
CA ALA A 120 8.19 -4.83 9.05
C ALA A 120 7.59 -4.55 7.66
N ALA A 121 8.45 -4.39 6.64
CA ALA A 121 7.99 -4.11 5.29
C ALA A 121 7.08 -5.23 4.74
N LEU A 122 7.43 -6.50 4.96
CA LEU A 122 6.62 -7.63 4.49
C LEU A 122 5.29 -7.74 5.24
N GLN A 123 5.26 -7.41 6.54
CA GLN A 123 4.01 -7.27 7.28
C GLN A 123 3.13 -6.19 6.66
N ASP A 124 3.70 -5.07 6.22
CA ASP A 124 2.95 -3.99 5.59
C ASP A 124 2.41 -4.40 4.21
N LEU A 125 3.22 -5.10 3.41
CA LEU A 125 2.82 -5.67 2.12
C LEU A 125 1.60 -6.59 2.26
N LEU A 126 1.63 -7.51 3.24
CA LEU A 126 0.50 -8.39 3.54
C LEU A 126 -0.73 -7.61 4.03
N THR A 127 -0.50 -6.57 4.84
CA THR A 127 -1.55 -5.66 5.33
C THR A 127 -2.26 -4.96 4.17
N PHE A 128 -1.50 -4.44 3.19
CA PHE A 128 -2.07 -3.82 2.01
C PHE A 128 -2.84 -4.81 1.15
N TYR A 129 -2.30 -6.01 0.90
CA TYR A 129 -3.02 -7.02 0.13
C TYR A 129 -4.35 -7.40 0.77
N HIS A 130 -4.35 -7.65 2.09
CA HIS A 130 -5.57 -7.94 2.84
C HIS A 130 -6.57 -6.77 2.82
N TYR A 131 -6.09 -5.54 2.84
CA TYR A 131 -6.95 -4.37 2.70
C TYR A 131 -7.68 -4.33 1.36
N ILE A 132 -6.98 -4.58 0.24
CA ILE A 132 -7.63 -4.63 -1.08
C ILE A 132 -8.68 -5.74 -1.14
N LEU A 133 -8.40 -6.91 -0.55
CA LEU A 133 -9.38 -7.99 -0.41
C LEU A 133 -10.60 -7.57 0.41
N SER A 134 -10.39 -6.84 1.51
CA SER A 134 -11.49 -6.37 2.37
C SER A 134 -12.43 -5.37 1.69
N LEU A 135 -11.99 -4.74 0.59
CA LEU A 135 -12.82 -3.88 -0.25
C LEU A 135 -13.74 -4.66 -1.20
N GLY A 136 -13.66 -6.00 -1.22
CA GLY A 136 -14.48 -6.87 -2.07
C GLY A 136 -13.89 -7.16 -3.45
N VAL A 137 -12.64 -6.78 -3.71
CA VAL A 137 -11.96 -7.11 -4.97
C VAL A 137 -11.62 -8.60 -5.01
N ASP A 138 -12.00 -9.27 -6.10
CA ASP A 138 -11.67 -10.68 -6.31
C ASP A 138 -10.13 -10.85 -6.36
N PRO A 139 -9.53 -11.79 -5.59
CA PRO A 139 -8.10 -12.04 -5.60
C PRO A 139 -7.49 -12.19 -7.00
N LYS A 140 -8.22 -12.76 -7.97
CA LYS A 140 -7.74 -12.96 -9.35
C LYS A 140 -7.56 -11.65 -10.12
N ASN A 141 -8.18 -10.58 -9.64
CA ASN A 141 -8.14 -9.25 -10.23
C ASN A 141 -7.11 -8.33 -9.53
N ILE A 142 -6.34 -8.86 -8.57
CA ILE A 142 -5.28 -8.12 -7.88
C ILE A 142 -3.93 -8.51 -8.46
N ILE A 143 -3.14 -7.52 -8.90
CA ILE A 143 -1.78 -7.71 -9.40
C ILE A 143 -0.81 -7.02 -8.43
N GLY A 144 0.15 -7.76 -7.87
CA GLY A 144 1.26 -7.18 -7.10
C GLY A 144 2.43 -6.81 -8.01
N GLN A 145 2.89 -5.56 -7.98
CA GLN A 145 3.99 -5.09 -8.84
C GLN A 145 4.96 -4.15 -8.13
#